data_AF-A0A1Y3CW51-F1
#
_entry.id   AF-A0A1Y3CW51-F1
#
_cell.length_a   1.000
_cell.length_b   1.000
_cell.length_c   1.000
_cell.angle_alpha   90.00
_cell.angle_beta   90.00
_cell.angle_gamma   90.00
#
_symmetry.space_group_name_H-M   'P 1'
#
loop_
_entity.id
_entity.type
_entity.pdbx_description
1 polymer ?
#
loop_
_entity_poly.entity_id
_entity_poly.type
_entity_poly.pdbx_seq_one_letter_code
_entity_poly.pdbx_strand_id
1 'polypeptide(L)'
;MKALALCFAAALGVSVVGCSSMSPTIDGKTHVYSLEQQCPTLLEMNVGQTLELTLPENPTTGYIWQVAQPQNILKVEEIYQQDQGKSQPPMVGMGGQKQFIFTALQPGEEWIHVKHGRSWEQNPVDEWRCRVRVS
;
A
#
# COMPACT_ATOMS: atom_id res chain seq x y z
N MET A 1 27.21 36.13 -54.21
CA MET A 1 27.88 36.14 -52.88
C MET A 1 26.79 36.01 -51.83
N LYS A 2 26.86 34.97 -51.00
CA LYS A 2 25.83 34.60 -50.01
C LYS A 2 25.94 35.51 -48.78
N ALA A 3 24.83 36.09 -48.33
CA ALA A 3 24.76 36.82 -47.06
C ALA A 3 24.02 35.97 -46.01
N LEU A 4 24.66 35.84 -44.85
CA LEU A 4 24.18 35.25 -43.60
C LEU A 4 22.97 36.03 -43.03
N ALA A 5 22.02 35.32 -42.42
CA ALA A 5 21.18 35.80 -41.32
C ALA A 5 20.67 34.57 -40.53
N LEU A 6 21.28 34.28 -39.38
CA LEU A 6 20.81 34.56 -38.02
C LEU A 6 19.87 33.48 -37.46
N CYS A 7 20.48 32.63 -36.64
CA CYS A 7 19.82 31.69 -35.73
C CYS A 7 18.89 32.43 -34.76
N PHE A 8 17.62 32.02 -34.68
CA PHE A 8 16.78 32.26 -33.51
C PHE A 8 16.44 30.90 -32.90
N ALA A 9 17.09 30.62 -31.78
CA ALA A 9 16.72 29.53 -30.89
C ALA A 9 15.40 29.92 -30.20
N ALA A 10 14.33 29.18 -30.48
CA ALA A 10 13.12 29.19 -29.66
C ALA A 10 13.09 27.88 -28.85
N ALA A 11 13.69 27.93 -27.67
CA ALA A 11 13.38 27.00 -26.59
C ALA A 11 12.01 27.38 -26.03
N LEU A 12 11.07 26.42 -25.93
CA LEU A 12 9.82 26.40 -25.12
C LEU A 12 8.98 25.22 -25.66
N GLY A 13 8.60 24.18 -24.94
CA GLY A 13 8.80 23.85 -23.54
C GLY A 13 8.66 22.34 -23.36
N VAL A 14 9.39 21.78 -22.40
CA VAL A 14 9.21 20.40 -21.96
C VAL A 14 7.91 20.38 -21.15
N SER A 15 6.84 19.84 -21.73
CA SER A 15 5.66 19.45 -20.96
C SER A 15 6.07 18.25 -20.11
N VAL A 16 6.38 18.53 -18.84
CA VAL A 16 6.45 17.49 -17.81
C VAL A 16 5.04 16.91 -17.70
N VAL A 17 4.81 15.76 -18.34
CA VAL A 17 3.63 14.95 -18.07
C VAL A 17 3.80 14.45 -16.65
N GLY A 18 3.19 15.15 -15.69
CA GLY A 18 3.08 14.69 -14.32
C GLY A 18 2.37 13.35 -14.34
N CYS A 19 3.08 12.28 -13.99
CA CYS A 19 2.45 10.99 -13.74
C CYS A 19 1.59 11.14 -12.49
N SER A 20 0.30 11.39 -12.68
CA SER A 20 -0.71 11.22 -11.64
C SER A 20 -0.74 9.74 -11.30
N SER A 21 -0.07 9.34 -10.22
CA SER A 21 -0.20 8.01 -9.65
C SER A 21 -1.61 7.89 -9.08
N MET A 22 -2.56 7.47 -9.92
CA MET A 22 -3.92 7.18 -9.50
C MET A 22 -3.84 5.94 -8.60
N SER A 23 -4.08 6.12 -7.31
CA SER A 23 -4.25 5.00 -6.40
C SER A 23 -5.52 4.24 -6.80
N PRO A 24 -5.50 2.90 -6.85
CA PRO A 24 -6.67 2.12 -7.24
C PRO A 24 -7.71 2.21 -6.12
N THR A 25 -8.72 3.06 -6.31
CA THR A 25 -9.89 3.11 -5.43
C THR A 25 -11.03 2.33 -6.06
N ILE A 26 -11.65 1.39 -5.33
CA ILE A 26 -12.76 0.58 -5.85
C ILE A 26 -14.05 1.42 -5.99
N ASP A 27 -14.30 2.31 -5.03
CA ASP A 27 -15.53 3.11 -4.89
C ASP A 27 -15.24 4.61 -4.63
N GLY A 28 -13.98 5.03 -4.81
CA GLY A 28 -13.51 6.38 -4.45
C GLY A 28 -13.34 6.61 -2.95
N LYS A 29 -13.56 5.59 -2.11
CA LYS A 29 -13.39 5.65 -0.64
C LYS A 29 -12.40 4.62 -0.11
N THR A 30 -12.25 3.51 -0.81
CA THR A 30 -11.42 2.38 -0.42
C THR A 30 -10.20 2.30 -1.31
N HIS A 31 -9.02 2.51 -0.73
CA HIS A 31 -7.72 2.33 -1.39
C HIS A 31 -7.27 0.89 -1.20
N VAL A 32 -6.95 0.17 -2.27
CA VAL A 32 -6.59 -1.25 -2.19
C VAL A 32 -5.14 -1.48 -2.60
N TYR A 33 -4.41 -2.21 -1.75
CA TYR A 33 -3.02 -2.58 -1.96
C TYR A 33 -2.79 -4.08 -1.74
N SER A 34 -1.82 -4.62 -2.47
CA SER A 34 -1.22 -5.94 -2.26
C SER A 34 0.27 -5.80 -2.00
N LEU A 35 0.94 -6.92 -1.70
CA LEU A 35 2.37 -6.96 -1.41
C LEU A 35 3.23 -6.34 -2.53
N GLU A 36 2.83 -6.52 -3.79
CA GLU A 36 3.57 -6.04 -4.96
C GLU A 36 3.33 -4.56 -5.27
N GLN A 37 2.33 -3.95 -4.64
CA GLN A 37 1.92 -2.57 -4.91
C GLN A 37 2.63 -1.60 -3.97
N GLN A 38 3.33 -0.65 -4.56
CA GLN A 38 3.97 0.44 -3.82
C GLN A 38 2.94 1.50 -3.44
N CYS A 39 2.84 1.84 -2.16
CA CYS A 39 2.10 3.02 -1.72
C CYS A 39 2.78 4.29 -2.23
N PRO A 40 2.02 5.32 -2.66
CA PRO A 40 2.58 6.61 -3.05
C PRO A 40 3.41 7.23 -1.92
N THR A 41 4.23 8.23 -2.25
CA THR A 41 5.05 8.97 -1.27
C THR A 41 4.22 9.54 -0.11
N LEU A 42 2.98 9.96 -0.41
CA LEU A 42 1.98 10.37 0.55
C LEU A 42 0.61 9.98 -0.03
N LEU A 43 -0.15 9.17 0.70
CA LEU A 43 -1.53 8.87 0.38
C LEU A 43 -2.44 9.85 1.10
N GLU A 44 -3.16 10.65 0.33
CA GLU A 44 -4.18 11.56 0.86
C GLU A 44 -5.50 10.81 1.04
N MET A 45 -6.09 10.92 2.21
CA MET A 45 -7.35 10.30 2.62
C MET A 45 -8.24 11.33 3.32
N ASN A 46 -9.54 11.05 3.37
CA ASN A 46 -10.53 11.79 4.15
C ASN A 46 -11.02 10.92 5.31
N VAL A 47 -11.53 11.54 6.37
CA VAL A 47 -12.21 10.81 7.45
C VAL A 47 -13.31 9.90 6.90
N GLY A 48 -13.31 8.64 7.33
CA GLY A 48 -14.23 7.58 6.88
C GLY A 48 -13.78 6.81 5.64
N GLN A 49 -12.70 7.22 4.97
CA GLN A 49 -12.07 6.40 3.93
C GLN A 49 -11.26 5.24 4.53
N THR A 50 -11.05 4.22 3.71
CA THR A 50 -10.38 2.98 4.11
C THR A 50 -9.18 2.70 3.23
N LEU A 51 -8.16 2.08 3.82
CA LEU A 51 -7.07 1.43 3.11
C LEU A 51 -7.12 -0.06 3.42
N GLU A 52 -7.28 -0.88 2.40
CA GLU A 52 -7.23 -2.34 2.50
C GLU A 52 -5.89 -2.83 1.95
N LEU A 53 -5.17 -3.59 2.77
CA LEU A 53 -3.90 -4.21 2.41
C LEU A 53 -4.04 -5.72 2.53
N THR A 54 -3.88 -6.44 1.42
CA THR A 54 -3.98 -7.89 1.37
C THR A 54 -2.62 -8.50 1.10
N LEU A 55 -2.13 -9.33 2.03
CA LEU A 55 -0.80 -9.92 2.00
C LEU A 55 -0.89 -11.44 2.05
N PRO A 56 -0.12 -12.18 1.24
CA PRO A 56 -0.03 -13.64 1.37
C PRO A 56 0.60 -14.00 2.72
N GLU A 57 0.01 -14.97 3.42
CA GLU A 57 0.47 -15.42 4.73
C GLU A 57 0.30 -16.94 4.86
N ASN A 58 1.30 -17.63 5.42
CA ASN A 58 1.14 -19.02 5.84
C ASN A 58 1.48 -19.18 7.33
N PRO A 59 0.48 -19.06 8.22
CA PRO A 59 0.70 -19.09 9.67
C PRO A 59 1.35 -20.39 10.17
N THR A 60 1.20 -21.50 9.42
CA THR A 60 1.78 -22.79 9.82
C THR A 60 3.31 -22.82 9.77
N THR A 61 3.92 -21.85 9.08
CA THR A 61 5.38 -21.67 9.02
C THR A 61 5.92 -20.78 10.15
N GLY A 62 5.03 -20.15 10.93
CA GLY A 62 5.35 -19.16 11.95
C GLY A 62 5.61 -17.74 11.41
N TYR A 63 5.67 -17.56 10.09
CA TYR A 63 5.78 -16.24 9.48
C TYR A 63 4.40 -15.58 9.42
N ILE A 64 4.29 -14.42 10.08
CA ILE A 64 3.05 -13.65 10.18
C ILE A 64 3.31 -12.18 9.86
N TRP A 65 2.30 -11.50 9.32
CA TRP A 65 2.29 -10.05 9.15
C TRP A 65 1.73 -9.38 10.40
N GLN A 66 2.35 -8.30 10.86
CA GLN A 66 1.90 -7.55 12.04
C GLN A 66 2.10 -6.06 11.83
N VAL A 67 1.16 -5.25 12.34
CA VAL A 67 1.36 -3.80 12.40
C VAL A 67 2.46 -3.49 13.42
N ALA A 68 3.49 -2.76 12.99
CA ALA A 68 4.68 -2.52 13.79
C ALA A 68 4.42 -1.62 15.01
N GLN A 69 3.44 -0.73 14.93
CA GLN A 69 3.07 0.22 15.97
C GLN A 69 1.55 0.45 16.00
N PRO A 70 0.94 0.63 17.19
CA PRO A 70 -0.46 1.01 17.30
C PRO A 70 -0.76 2.28 16.52
N GLN A 71 -1.92 2.32 15.86
CA GLN A 71 -2.33 3.48 15.07
C GLN A 71 -3.11 4.48 15.92
N ASN A 72 -2.90 5.78 15.70
CA ASN A 72 -3.53 6.84 16.49
C ASN A 72 -4.73 7.47 15.78
N ILE A 73 -4.65 7.63 14.45
CA ILE A 73 -5.71 8.26 13.65
C ILE A 73 -6.48 7.26 12.80
N LEU A 74 -6.00 6.02 12.74
CA LEU A 74 -6.61 4.91 11.99
C LEU A 74 -7.12 3.83 12.95
N LYS A 75 -8.31 3.29 12.68
CA LYS A 75 -8.74 2.01 13.23
C LYS A 75 -8.12 0.89 12.38
N VAL A 76 -7.58 -0.14 13.01
CA VAL A 76 -7.03 -1.33 12.31
C VAL A 76 -7.92 -2.53 12.59
N GLU A 77 -8.33 -3.22 11.53
CA GLU A 77 -8.96 -4.54 11.60
C GLU A 77 -8.10 -5.56 10.83
N GLU A 78 -7.89 -6.73 11.42
CA GLU A 78 -7.05 -7.79 10.84
C GLU A 78 -7.89 -9.04 10.61
N ILE A 79 -7.86 -9.56 9.39
CA ILE A 79 -8.65 -10.73 8.98
C ILE A 79 -7.71 -11.70 8.28
N TYR A 80 -7.58 -12.93 8.79
CA TYR A 80 -6.92 -14.01 8.08
C TYR A 80 -7.95 -14.89 7.37
N GLN A 81 -7.73 -15.14 6.09
CA GLN A 81 -8.54 -16.02 5.27
C GLN A 81 -7.64 -17.10 4.68
N GLN A 82 -7.86 -18.36 5.07
CA GLN A 82 -7.17 -19.48 4.45
C GLN A 82 -7.62 -19.63 3.00
N ASP A 83 -6.68 -19.88 2.09
CA ASP A 83 -7.02 -20.11 0.68
C ASP A 83 -7.91 -21.36 0.57
N GLN A 84 -9.09 -21.24 -0.01
CA GLN A 84 -9.92 -22.40 -0.34
C GLN A 84 -9.66 -22.76 -1.79
N GLY A 85 -8.99 -23.89 -2.04
CA GLY A 85 -8.92 -24.46 -3.37
C GLY A 85 -10.35 -24.69 -3.88
N LYS A 86 -10.68 -24.21 -5.09
CA LYS A 86 -12.04 -24.26 -5.68
C LYS A 86 -12.72 -25.64 -5.68
N SER A 87 -12.00 -26.71 -5.38
CA SER A 87 -12.51 -28.08 -5.31
C SER A 87 -11.85 -28.94 -4.22
N GLN A 88 -11.14 -28.34 -3.25
CA GLN A 88 -10.41 -29.08 -2.22
C GLN A 88 -10.83 -28.64 -0.81
N PRO A 89 -11.05 -29.57 0.13
CA PRO A 89 -11.30 -29.22 1.52
C PRO A 89 -10.10 -28.47 2.11
N PRO A 90 -10.30 -27.60 3.12
CA PRO A 90 -9.19 -26.96 3.84
C PRO A 90 -8.21 -28.03 4.34
N MET A 91 -6.93 -27.89 4.00
CA MET A 91 -5.87 -28.81 4.43
C MET A 91 -4.96 -28.15 5.46
N VAL A 92 -4.43 -28.95 6.40
CA VAL A 92 -3.39 -28.50 7.33
C VAL A 92 -2.15 -28.10 6.53
N GLY A 93 -1.54 -26.96 6.88
CA GLY A 93 -0.35 -26.44 6.20
C GLY A 93 -0.63 -25.49 5.02
N MET A 94 -1.90 -25.39 4.61
CA MET A 94 -2.33 -24.50 3.55
C MET A 94 -2.23 -23.04 4.01
N GLY A 95 -1.58 -22.22 3.17
CA GLY A 95 -1.52 -20.78 3.38
C GLY A 95 -2.85 -20.09 3.09
N GLY A 96 -2.81 -18.77 3.12
CA GLY A 96 -3.94 -17.90 2.88
C GLY A 96 -3.49 -16.47 2.69
N GLN A 97 -4.40 -15.56 3.01
CA GLN A 97 -4.19 -14.13 2.92
C GLN A 97 -4.53 -13.48 4.26
N LYS A 98 -3.67 -12.56 4.67
CA LYS A 98 -3.94 -11.63 5.77
C LYS A 98 -4.34 -10.28 5.19
N GLN A 99 -5.54 -9.84 5.53
CA GLN A 99 -6.10 -8.56 5.15
C GLN A 99 -6.05 -7.62 6.36
N PHE A 100 -5.49 -6.43 6.15
CA PHE A 100 -5.57 -5.32 7.07
C PHE A 100 -6.52 -4.27 6.51
N ILE A 101 -7.47 -3.80 7.32
CA ILE A 101 -8.39 -2.71 6.96
C ILE A 101 -8.10 -1.54 7.90
N PHE A 102 -7.53 -0.47 7.34
CA PHE A 102 -7.24 0.77 8.05
C PHE A 102 -8.33 1.79 7.75
N THR A 103 -9.13 2.16 8.75
CA THR A 103 -10.20 3.16 8.59
C THR A 103 -9.77 4.49 9.19
N ALA A 104 -9.79 5.56 8.40
CA ALA A 104 -9.47 6.91 8.87
C ALA A 104 -10.55 7.43 9.82
N LEU A 105 -10.20 7.68 11.09
CA LEU A 105 -11.14 8.14 12.12
C LEU A 105 -11.07 9.64 12.37
N GLN A 106 -9.89 10.25 12.21
CA GLN A 106 -9.66 11.65 12.52
C GLN A 106 -8.55 12.24 11.64
N PRO A 107 -8.56 13.57 11.42
CA PRO A 107 -7.50 14.24 10.66
C PRO A 107 -6.12 14.09 11.33
N GLY A 108 -5.07 14.05 10.51
CA GLY A 108 -3.70 13.90 10.97
C GLY A 108 -2.81 13.24 9.93
N GLU A 109 -1.58 12.93 10.31
CA GLU A 109 -0.64 12.23 9.45
C GLU A 109 0.03 11.09 10.23
N GLU A 110 0.14 9.93 9.61
CA GLU A 110 0.59 8.69 10.25
C GLU A 110 1.31 7.77 9.25
N TRP A 111 2.20 6.92 9.75
CA TRP A 111 2.80 5.83 8.99
C TRP A 111 2.12 4.51 9.32
N ILE A 112 1.57 3.87 8.29
CA ILE A 112 1.25 2.45 8.33
C ILE A 112 2.55 1.69 8.04
N HIS A 113 2.96 0.83 8.97
CA HIS A 113 4.10 -0.07 8.79
C HIS A 113 3.70 -1.48 9.20
N VAL A 114 3.68 -2.40 8.23
CA VAL A 114 3.39 -3.81 8.46
C VAL A 114 4.67 -4.62 8.21
N LYS A 115 4.99 -5.54 9.11
CA LYS A 115 6.20 -6.35 9.08
C LYS A 115 5.85 -7.83 8.98
N HIS A 116 6.58 -8.56 8.13
CA HIS A 116 6.48 -10.00 7.98
C HIS A 116 7.64 -10.67 8.70
N GLY A 117 7.36 -11.60 9.60
CA GLY A 117 8.41 -12.31 10.31
C GLY A 117 7.85 -13.26 11.34
N ARG A 118 8.76 -13.95 12.02
CA ARG A 118 8.43 -14.72 13.21
C ARG A 118 8.53 -13.85 14.44
N SER A 119 7.63 -14.05 15.40
CA SER A 119 7.56 -13.24 16.62
C SER A 119 8.84 -13.28 17.48
N TRP A 120 9.68 -14.31 17.31
CA TRP A 120 10.96 -14.48 18.00
C TRP A 120 12.19 -14.04 17.19
N GLU A 121 12.02 -13.64 15.92
CA GLU A 121 13.10 -13.14 15.06
C GLU A 121 13.18 -11.61 15.16
N GLN A 122 14.41 -11.06 15.18
CA GLN A 122 14.60 -9.61 15.36
C GLN A 122 14.33 -8.82 14.09
N ASN A 123 14.67 -9.38 12.93
CA ASN A 123 14.56 -8.72 11.65
C ASN A 123 13.39 -9.31 10.86
N PRO A 124 12.47 -8.48 10.34
CA PRO A 124 11.45 -8.96 9.44
C PRO A 124 12.08 -9.43 8.13
N VAL A 125 11.46 -10.42 7.50
CA VAL A 125 11.85 -10.90 6.16
C VAL A 125 11.28 -10.03 5.06
N ASP A 126 10.12 -9.41 5.30
CA ASP A 126 9.48 -8.43 4.41
C ASP A 126 8.79 -7.33 5.21
N GLU A 127 8.51 -6.21 4.55
CA GLU A 127 7.76 -5.10 5.13
C GLU A 127 6.99 -4.32 4.07
N TRP A 128 5.87 -3.73 4.49
CA TRP A 128 5.09 -2.81 3.67
C TRP A 128 4.86 -1.51 4.45
N ARG A 129 5.05 -0.38 3.78
CA ARG A 129 5.00 0.95 4.38
C ARG A 129 4.20 1.93 3.54
N CYS A 130 3.37 2.73 4.22
CA CYS A 130 2.58 3.77 3.58
C CYS A 130 2.42 4.97 4.50
N ARG A 131 2.76 6.16 3.98
CA ARG A 131 2.52 7.42 4.69
C ARG A 131 1.14 7.91 4.31
N VAL A 132 0.28 8.11 5.29
CA VAL A 132 -1.08 8.59 5.07
C VAL A 132 -1.26 9.97 5.69
N ARG A 133 -2.01 10.83 5.00
CA ARG A 133 -2.54 12.08 5.55
C ARG A 133 -4.06 12.02 5.46
N VAL A 134 -4.71 12.22 6.59
CA VAL A 134 -6.16 12.32 6.70
C VAL A 134 -6.55 13.79 6.85
N SER A 135 -7.41 14.27 5.95
CA SER A 135 -8.00 15.61 5.99
C SER A 135 -9.48 15.59 6.37
#